data_AF-A0A2T4S504-F1
#
_entry.id   AF-A0A2T4S504-F1
#
_cell.length_a   1.000
_cell.length_b   1.000
_cell.length_c   1.000
_cell.angle_alpha   90.00
_cell.angle_beta   90.00
_cell.angle_gamma   90.00
#
_symmetry.space_group_name_H-M   'P 1'
#
loop_
_entity.id
_entity.type
_entity.pdbx_description
1 polymer ?
#
loop_
_entity_poly.entity_id
_entity_poly.type
_entity_poly.pdbx_seq_one_letter_code
_entity_poly.pdbx_strand_id
1 'polypeptide(L)'
;DFIFSDLCSKLFELDDKGEYQRSKDYEEAVSETTFTKEKVDEIIDSFESEHQVELHPQREFRDEETLYEYYYYAQGDEEKDEQNLKDLQDKAAAYDYAVHYNKTNPKAGDPEDAYDVHFTPKNAGKLFAVRYLLDMYDLDSEGVLGFGDSGNDEIY
;
A
#
# COMPACT_ATOMS: atom_id res chain seq x y z
N ASP A 1 -5.11 -19.16 -12.92
CA ASP A 1 -5.51 -17.75 -12.81
C ASP A 1 -4.83 -17.11 -11.63
N PHE A 2 -4.51 -15.81 -11.74
CA PHE A 2 -3.86 -15.02 -10.70
C PHE A 2 -4.74 -13.85 -10.30
N ILE A 3 -4.87 -13.60 -9.01
CA ILE A 3 -5.57 -12.43 -8.45
C ILE A 3 -4.63 -11.72 -7.49
N PHE A 4 -4.36 -10.45 -7.76
CA PHE A 4 -3.70 -9.57 -6.80
C PHE A 4 -4.75 -8.83 -5.95
N SER A 5 -4.50 -8.69 -4.66
CA SER A 5 -5.33 -7.91 -3.74
C SER A 5 -4.49 -6.98 -2.88
N ASP A 6 -5.14 -6.10 -2.11
CA ASP A 6 -4.53 -5.22 -1.11
C ASP A 6 -3.42 -4.35 -1.73
N LEU A 7 -3.74 -3.63 -2.81
CA LEU A 7 -2.77 -2.88 -3.62
C LEU A 7 -1.60 -3.75 -4.13
N CYS A 8 -1.92 -4.97 -4.54
CA CYS A 8 -0.97 -5.97 -5.02
C CYS A 8 0.07 -6.41 -3.99
N SER A 9 -0.19 -6.23 -2.69
CA SER A 9 0.64 -6.81 -1.64
C SER A 9 0.34 -8.29 -1.37
N LYS A 10 -0.74 -8.83 -1.96
CA LYS A 10 -1.08 -10.27 -1.93
C LYS A 10 -1.32 -10.81 -3.33
N LEU A 11 -0.90 -12.05 -3.55
CA LEU A 11 -1.17 -12.83 -4.75
C LEU A 11 -1.91 -14.12 -4.37
N PHE A 12 -2.96 -14.42 -5.11
CA PHE A 12 -3.71 -15.67 -5.03
C PHE A 12 -3.65 -16.40 -6.35
N GLU A 13 -3.40 -17.70 -6.28
CA GLU A 13 -3.25 -18.61 -7.43
C GLU A 13 -4.37 -19.64 -7.41
N LEU A 14 -5.02 -19.85 -8.55
CA LEU A 14 -6.03 -20.89 -8.70
C LEU A 14 -5.35 -22.27 -8.81
N ASP A 15 -5.65 -23.16 -7.89
CA ASP A 15 -5.11 -24.52 -7.87
C ASP A 15 -5.89 -25.51 -8.76
N ASP A 16 -5.38 -26.74 -8.89
CA ASP A 16 -6.00 -27.82 -9.68
C ASP A 16 -7.38 -28.25 -9.18
N LYS A 17 -7.77 -27.84 -7.97
CA LYS A 17 -9.10 -28.11 -7.39
C LYS A 17 -10.08 -26.96 -7.64
N GLY A 18 -9.62 -25.88 -8.25
CA GLY A 18 -10.41 -24.68 -8.50
C GLY A 18 -10.55 -23.78 -7.26
N GLU A 19 -9.63 -23.87 -6.30
CA GLU A 19 -9.59 -23.02 -5.11
C GLU A 19 -8.44 -22.01 -5.22
N TYR A 20 -8.66 -20.78 -4.74
CA TYR A 20 -7.61 -19.76 -4.69
C TYR A 20 -6.77 -19.92 -3.42
N GLN A 21 -5.47 -20.11 -3.60
CA GLN A 21 -4.49 -20.22 -2.52
C GLN A 21 -3.57 -19.01 -2.51
N ARG A 22 -3.21 -18.51 -1.32
CA ARG A 22 -2.27 -17.40 -1.18
C ARG A 22 -0.85 -17.87 -1.53
N SER A 23 -0.15 -17.11 -2.36
CA SER A 23 1.20 -17.41 -2.82
C SER A 23 2.23 -17.01 -1.76
N LYS A 24 2.90 -18.00 -1.16
CA LYS A 24 3.96 -17.76 -0.16
C LYS A 24 5.21 -17.17 -0.78
N ASP A 25 5.56 -17.61 -1.98
CA ASP A 25 6.73 -17.11 -2.70
C ASP A 25 6.56 -15.60 -3.00
N TYR A 26 5.33 -15.17 -3.30
CA TYR A 26 5.04 -13.74 -3.48
C TYR A 26 5.05 -12.95 -2.15
N GLU A 27 4.59 -13.54 -1.05
CA GLU A 27 4.71 -12.91 0.28
C GLU A 27 6.16 -12.59 0.62
N GLU A 28 7.09 -13.49 0.31
CA GLU A 28 8.54 -13.29 0.52
C GLU A 28 9.13 -12.29 -0.49
N ALA A 29 8.58 -12.19 -1.70
CA ALA A 29 9.05 -11.25 -2.72
C ALA A 29 8.62 -9.79 -2.46
N VAL A 30 7.43 -9.60 -1.90
CA VAL A 30 6.82 -8.26 -1.69
C VAL A 30 7.51 -7.46 -0.57
N SER A 31 8.27 -8.11 0.31
CA SER A 31 8.98 -7.43 1.39
C SER A 31 10.15 -8.26 1.89
N GLU A 32 11.34 -7.65 2.03
CA GLU A 32 12.50 -8.33 2.62
C GLU A 32 12.36 -8.45 4.15
N THR A 33 11.51 -7.61 4.74
CA THR A 33 11.19 -7.62 6.17
C THR A 33 9.74 -8.05 6.41
N THR A 34 9.46 -8.58 7.60
CA THR A 34 8.08 -8.88 7.99
C THR A 34 7.29 -7.58 8.13
N PHE A 35 6.24 -7.42 7.32
CA PHE A 35 5.28 -6.34 7.45
C PHE A 35 4.26 -6.67 8.56
N THR A 36 4.19 -5.86 9.62
CA THR A 36 3.29 -6.11 10.75
C THR A 36 2.56 -4.86 11.22
N LYS A 37 1.38 -5.06 11.81
CA LYS A 37 0.59 -3.98 12.39
C LYS A 37 1.32 -3.29 13.53
N GLU A 38 1.98 -4.05 14.39
CA GLU A 38 2.70 -3.49 15.55
C GLU A 38 3.78 -2.51 15.10
N LYS A 39 4.51 -2.83 14.01
CA LYS A 39 5.51 -1.92 13.46
C LYS A 39 4.89 -0.67 12.84
N VAL A 40 3.75 -0.81 12.15
CA VAL A 40 2.99 0.33 11.63
C VAL A 40 2.55 1.24 12.77
N ASP A 41 2.03 0.67 13.87
CA ASP A 41 1.62 1.44 15.06
C ASP A 41 2.80 2.17 15.70
N GLU A 42 3.97 1.52 15.83
CA GLU A 42 5.17 2.20 16.33
C GLU A 42 5.60 3.39 15.45
N ILE A 43 5.48 3.26 14.13
CA ILE A 43 5.80 4.34 13.19
C ILE A 43 4.79 5.49 13.36
N ILE A 44 3.50 5.17 13.43
CA ILE A 44 2.42 6.14 13.61
C ILE A 44 2.57 6.88 14.94
N ASP A 45 2.77 6.17 16.05
CA ASP A 45 2.95 6.77 17.38
C ASP A 45 4.12 7.78 17.41
N SER A 46 5.24 7.43 16.75
CA SER A 46 6.39 8.33 16.61
C SER A 46 6.05 9.56 15.77
N PHE A 47 5.36 9.36 14.64
CA PHE A 47 4.95 10.43 13.73
C PHE A 47 3.96 11.40 14.40
N GLU A 48 2.91 10.88 15.02
CA GLU A 48 1.89 11.67 15.73
C GLU A 48 2.52 12.51 16.85
N SER A 49 3.45 11.93 17.61
CA SER A 49 4.17 12.64 18.68
C SER A 49 5.03 13.78 18.15
N GLU A 50 5.74 13.58 17.04
CA GLU A 50 6.65 14.59 16.47
C GLU A 50 5.89 15.75 15.82
N HIS A 51 4.82 15.45 15.09
CA HIS A 51 4.08 16.44 14.30
C HIS A 51 2.86 17.01 15.03
N GLN A 52 2.47 16.43 16.18
CA GLN A 52 1.29 16.80 16.98
C GLN A 52 -0.01 16.68 16.16
N VAL A 53 -0.16 15.54 15.49
CA VAL A 53 -1.27 15.17 14.61
C VAL A 53 -1.78 13.76 14.96
N GLU A 54 -2.87 13.33 14.34
CA GLU A 54 -3.45 11.99 14.54
C GLU A 54 -3.78 11.35 13.18
N LEU A 55 -3.50 10.05 13.04
CA LEU A 55 -3.90 9.21 11.93
C LEU A 55 -5.07 8.33 12.37
N HIS A 56 -6.22 8.50 11.71
CA HIS A 56 -7.42 7.79 12.09
C HIS A 56 -7.61 6.56 11.22
N PRO A 57 -7.71 5.34 11.80
CA PRO A 57 -8.01 4.14 11.03
C PRO A 57 -9.30 4.31 10.23
N GLN A 58 -9.27 3.95 8.94
CA GLN A 58 -10.47 4.03 8.09
C GLN A 58 -11.48 2.91 8.43
N ARG A 59 -10.99 1.83 9.06
CA ARG A 59 -11.79 0.67 9.47
C ARG A 59 -11.09 -0.09 10.62
N GLU A 60 -11.79 -1.04 11.19
CA GLU A 60 -11.15 -2.07 12.03
C GLU A 60 -10.30 -2.99 11.13
N PHE A 61 -9.05 -3.17 11.54
CA PHE A 61 -8.10 -4.05 10.85
C PHE A 61 -8.21 -5.48 11.40
N ARG A 62 -8.00 -6.44 10.50
CA ARG A 62 -7.88 -7.87 10.80
C ARG A 62 -6.42 -8.24 11.00
N ASP A 63 -6.23 -9.44 11.51
CA ASP A 63 -4.90 -10.05 11.61
C ASP A 63 -4.32 -10.30 10.22
N GLU A 64 -2.99 -10.20 10.08
CA GLU A 64 -2.23 -10.52 8.86
C GLU A 64 -2.64 -9.72 7.60
N GLU A 65 -3.11 -8.49 7.79
CA GLU A 65 -3.31 -7.54 6.70
C GLU A 65 -1.97 -7.01 6.15
N THR A 66 -1.96 -6.68 4.87
CA THR A 66 -0.81 -6.10 4.16
C THR A 66 -1.13 -4.71 3.61
N LEU A 67 -2.25 -4.15 4.06
CA LEU A 67 -2.72 -2.83 3.73
C LEU A 67 -3.40 -2.26 4.98
N TYR A 68 -2.81 -1.21 5.55
CA TYR A 68 -3.42 -0.47 6.65
C TYR A 68 -3.72 0.95 6.19
N GLU A 69 -5.00 1.32 6.27
CA GLU A 69 -5.58 2.52 5.68
C GLU A 69 -5.96 3.49 6.79
N TYR A 70 -5.47 4.71 6.69
CA TYR A 70 -5.70 5.78 7.66
C TYR A 70 -6.13 7.07 6.95
N TYR A 71 -6.78 7.94 7.69
CA TYR A 71 -7.00 9.34 7.31
C TYR A 71 -6.04 10.23 8.09
N TYR A 72 -5.35 11.12 7.38
CA TYR A 72 -4.71 12.32 7.93
C TYR A 72 -5.63 13.51 7.66
N TYR A 73 -6.18 14.14 8.70
CA TYR A 73 -6.95 15.37 8.51
C TYR A 73 -6.02 16.57 8.32
N ALA A 74 -6.29 17.38 7.30
CA ALA A 74 -5.51 18.57 7.01
C ALA A 74 -5.55 19.55 8.18
N GLN A 75 -4.40 20.16 8.50
CA GLN A 75 -4.27 21.10 9.61
C GLN A 75 -4.46 22.56 9.19
N GLY A 76 -4.86 22.77 7.93
CA GLY A 76 -5.10 24.09 7.34
C GLY A 76 -3.88 24.76 6.71
N ASP A 77 -2.73 24.06 6.68
CA ASP A 77 -1.51 24.48 5.99
C ASP A 77 -1.04 23.33 5.10
N GLU A 78 -1.41 23.40 3.81
CA GLU A 78 -1.18 22.33 2.84
C GLU A 78 0.31 22.01 2.65
N GLU A 79 1.20 23.01 2.65
CA GLU A 79 2.63 22.78 2.47
C GLU A 79 3.21 22.03 3.67
N LYS A 80 2.77 22.39 4.88
CA LYS A 80 3.16 21.70 6.11
C LYS A 80 2.56 20.28 6.18
N ASP A 81 1.31 20.12 5.78
CA ASP A 81 0.65 18.82 5.74
C ASP A 81 1.37 17.85 4.79
N GLU A 82 1.72 18.32 3.58
CA GLU A 82 2.52 17.54 2.65
C GLU A 82 3.91 17.20 3.19
N GLN A 83 4.56 18.14 3.89
CA GLN A 83 5.87 17.87 4.50
C GLN A 83 5.77 16.81 5.60
N ASN A 84 4.76 16.87 6.46
CA ASN A 84 4.51 15.85 7.47
C ASN A 84 4.32 14.47 6.83
N LEU A 85 3.50 14.37 5.77
CA LEU A 85 3.25 13.10 5.09
C LEU A 85 4.49 12.56 4.37
N LYS A 86 5.37 13.42 3.84
CA LYS A 86 6.69 13.00 3.31
C LYS A 86 7.60 12.47 4.42
N ASP A 87 7.64 13.13 5.57
CA ASP A 87 8.42 12.66 6.72
C ASP A 87 7.91 11.29 7.21
N LEU A 88 6.58 11.04 7.15
CA LEU A 88 5.99 9.73 7.42
C LEU A 88 6.42 8.67 6.41
N GLN A 89 6.47 9.01 5.11
CA GLN A 89 7.00 8.11 4.07
C GLN A 89 8.46 7.73 4.35
N ASP A 90 9.31 8.71 4.65
CA ASP A 90 10.72 8.47 4.93
C ASP A 90 10.93 7.61 6.18
N LYS A 91 10.12 7.82 7.23
CA LYS A 91 10.13 6.97 8.44
C LYS A 91 9.75 5.53 8.14
N ALA A 92 8.70 5.31 7.35
CA ALA A 92 8.27 3.96 6.96
C ALA A 92 9.31 3.26 6.07
N ALA A 93 9.93 4.00 5.15
CA ALA A 93 10.96 3.47 4.26
C ALA A 93 12.18 2.93 5.01
N ALA A 94 12.51 3.48 6.19
CA ALA A 94 13.58 2.97 7.04
C ALA A 94 13.35 1.53 7.56
N TYR A 95 12.12 1.04 7.49
CA TYR A 95 11.71 -0.31 7.89
C TYR A 95 11.32 -1.19 6.69
N ASP A 96 11.67 -0.80 5.46
CA ASP A 96 11.28 -1.51 4.23
C ASP A 96 9.76 -1.53 4.01
N TYR A 97 9.04 -0.51 4.50
CA TYR A 97 7.61 -0.32 4.28
C TYR A 97 7.39 0.83 3.29
N ALA A 98 6.26 0.83 2.60
CA ALA A 98 5.83 1.94 1.77
C ALA A 98 4.63 2.64 2.39
N VAL A 99 4.59 3.96 2.22
CA VAL A 99 3.43 4.80 2.52
C VAL A 99 3.05 5.52 1.25
N HIS A 100 1.79 5.42 0.87
CA HIS A 100 1.21 6.17 -0.23
C HIS A 100 0.14 7.08 0.34
N TYR A 101 0.08 8.33 -0.12
CA TYR A 101 -0.98 9.23 0.29
C TYR A 101 -1.54 10.02 -0.89
N ASN A 102 -2.83 10.34 -0.82
CA ASN A 102 -3.54 11.14 -1.81
C ASN A 102 -4.57 12.02 -1.10
N LYS A 103 -4.89 13.19 -1.64
CA LYS A 103 -6.04 13.95 -1.15
C LYS A 103 -7.31 13.14 -1.37
N THR A 104 -8.15 13.11 -0.34
CA THR A 104 -9.45 12.43 -0.39
C THR A 104 -10.35 13.04 -1.47
N ASN A 105 -11.32 12.26 -1.96
CA ASN A 105 -12.33 12.74 -2.87
C ASN A 105 -13.71 12.72 -2.19
N PRO A 106 -14.18 13.85 -1.63
CA PRO A 106 -15.47 13.89 -0.93
C PRO A 106 -16.68 13.45 -1.77
N LYS A 107 -16.57 13.51 -3.11
CA LYS A 107 -17.63 13.03 -4.00
C LYS A 107 -17.75 11.51 -4.03
N ALA A 108 -16.70 10.80 -3.62
CA ALA A 108 -16.68 9.34 -3.47
C ALA A 108 -17.16 8.89 -2.07
N GLY A 109 -17.43 9.83 -1.16
CA GLY A 109 -17.84 9.55 0.22
C GLY A 109 -16.73 9.69 1.26
N ASP A 110 -15.52 10.05 0.83
CA ASP A 110 -14.38 10.28 1.72
C ASP A 110 -14.56 11.57 2.56
N PRO A 111 -13.87 11.71 3.70
CA PRO A 111 -13.91 12.93 4.49
C PRO A 111 -13.42 14.16 3.70
N GLU A 112 -14.03 15.32 3.97
CA GLU A 112 -13.51 16.61 3.50
C GLU A 112 -12.18 16.95 4.20
N ASP A 113 -11.32 17.66 3.49
CA ASP A 113 -10.04 18.17 3.99
C ASP A 113 -9.17 17.09 4.67
N ALA A 114 -9.02 15.94 4.01
CA ALA A 114 -8.20 14.85 4.49
C ALA A 114 -7.31 14.27 3.37
N TYR A 115 -6.37 13.44 3.79
CA TYR A 115 -5.56 12.61 2.92
C TYR A 115 -5.80 11.15 3.28
N ASP A 116 -6.01 10.32 2.27
CA ASP A 116 -5.88 8.88 2.37
C ASP A 116 -4.41 8.54 2.58
N VAL A 117 -4.11 7.69 3.55
CA VAL A 117 -2.75 7.23 3.86
C VAL A 117 -2.77 5.70 3.92
N HIS A 118 -2.03 5.07 3.02
CA HIS A 118 -1.95 3.62 2.89
C HIS A 118 -0.55 3.14 3.24
N PHE A 119 -0.45 2.33 4.28
CA PHE A 119 0.75 1.57 4.59
C PHE A 119 0.70 0.22 3.90
N THR A 120 1.76 -0.13 3.19
CA THR A 120 1.95 -1.42 2.54
C THR A 120 3.38 -1.91 2.76
N PRO A 121 3.67 -3.20 2.54
CA PRO A 121 5.04 -3.62 2.35
C PRO A 121 5.65 -2.88 1.14
N LYS A 122 6.97 -2.69 1.12
CA LYS A 122 7.62 -1.79 0.17
C LYS A 122 7.42 -2.14 -1.30
N ASN A 123 7.43 -3.42 -1.65
CA ASN A 123 7.27 -3.84 -3.04
C ASN A 123 5.79 -4.14 -3.39
N ALA A 124 4.82 -3.60 -2.66
CA ALA A 124 3.44 -3.57 -3.12
C ALA A 124 3.30 -2.65 -4.36
N GLY A 125 2.28 -2.89 -5.19
CA GLY A 125 2.04 -2.13 -6.43
C GLY A 125 1.95 -3.01 -7.68
N LYS A 126 1.32 -2.48 -8.73
CA LYS A 126 1.00 -3.25 -9.95
C LYS A 126 2.25 -3.54 -10.80
N LEU A 127 3.20 -2.61 -10.88
CA LEU A 127 4.49 -2.71 -11.54
C LEU A 127 5.34 -3.80 -10.92
N PHE A 128 5.39 -3.90 -9.60
CA PHE A 128 6.07 -5.02 -8.95
C PHE A 128 5.36 -6.34 -9.24
N ALA A 129 4.03 -6.39 -9.10
CA ALA A 129 3.23 -7.56 -9.44
C ALA A 129 3.43 -8.04 -10.88
N VAL A 130 3.43 -7.10 -11.85
CA VAL A 130 3.68 -7.38 -13.27
C VAL A 130 5.08 -7.93 -13.46
N ARG A 131 6.11 -7.28 -12.90
CA ARG A 131 7.50 -7.76 -12.98
C ARG A 131 7.65 -9.16 -12.39
N TYR A 132 7.06 -9.40 -11.22
CA TYR A 132 7.08 -10.71 -10.59
C TYR A 132 6.47 -11.80 -11.48
N LEU A 133 5.32 -11.53 -12.13
CA LEU A 133 4.73 -12.48 -13.08
C LEU A 133 5.62 -12.69 -14.32
N LEU A 134 6.24 -11.64 -14.85
CA LEU A 134 7.13 -11.78 -16.00
C LEU A 134 8.36 -12.64 -15.65
N ASP A 135 8.96 -12.40 -14.49
CA ASP A 135 10.10 -13.17 -14.00
C ASP A 135 9.72 -14.63 -13.74
N MET A 136 8.55 -14.88 -13.13
CA MET A 136 8.03 -16.23 -12.87
C MET A 136 7.90 -17.08 -14.15
N TYR A 137 7.55 -16.44 -15.26
CA TYR A 137 7.31 -17.11 -16.54
C TYR A 137 8.43 -16.94 -17.57
N ASP A 138 9.54 -16.27 -17.22
CA ASP A 138 10.64 -15.94 -18.13
C ASP A 138 10.16 -15.23 -19.41
N LEU A 139 9.29 -14.22 -19.23
CA LEU A 139 8.69 -13.45 -20.32
C LEU A 139 9.27 -12.05 -20.44
N ASP A 140 9.43 -11.57 -21.68
CA ASP A 140 9.77 -10.17 -21.95
C ASP A 140 8.52 -9.28 -21.93
N SER A 141 8.71 -8.04 -21.47
CA SER A 141 7.73 -6.96 -21.43
C SER A 141 7.20 -6.54 -22.80
N GLU A 142 7.94 -6.77 -23.90
CA GLU A 142 7.57 -6.35 -25.26
C GLU A 142 6.22 -6.93 -25.77
N GLY A 143 5.70 -7.99 -25.12
CA GLY A 143 4.40 -8.60 -25.46
C GLY A 143 3.26 -8.34 -24.47
N VAL A 144 3.49 -7.52 -23.44
CA VAL A 144 2.55 -7.34 -22.32
C VAL A 144 1.62 -6.16 -22.59
N LEU A 145 0.31 -6.37 -22.42
CA LEU A 145 -0.69 -5.32 -22.51
C LEU A 145 -1.33 -5.11 -21.13
N GLY A 146 -1.25 -3.88 -20.62
CA GLY A 146 -1.96 -3.43 -19.43
C GLY A 146 -3.22 -2.64 -19.79
N PHE A 147 -4.30 -2.84 -19.05
CA PHE A 147 -5.53 -2.06 -19.17
C PHE A 147 -5.87 -1.49 -17.80
N GLY A 148 -6.19 -0.20 -17.75
CA GLY A 148 -6.48 0.53 -16.52
C GLY A 148 -7.29 1.79 -16.80
N ASP A 149 -7.87 2.39 -15.76
CA ASP A 149 -8.81 3.50 -15.86
C ASP A 149 -8.43 4.73 -14.99
N SER A 150 -7.29 4.67 -14.28
CA SER A 150 -6.89 5.64 -13.26
C SER A 150 -5.39 5.92 -13.26
N GLY A 151 -4.98 7.01 -12.59
CA GLY A 151 -3.55 7.36 -12.43
C GLY A 151 -2.74 6.29 -11.68
N ASN A 152 -3.39 5.44 -10.88
CA ASN A 152 -2.77 4.27 -10.24
C ASN A 152 -2.48 3.13 -11.24
N ASP A 153 -2.82 3.28 -12.52
CA ASP A 153 -2.44 2.35 -13.59
C ASP A 153 -1.19 2.80 -14.35
N GLU A 154 -0.80 4.08 -14.24
CA GLU A 154 0.34 4.65 -14.97
C GLU A 154 1.64 4.64 -14.15
N ILE A 155 1.55 4.64 -12.83
CA ILE A 155 2.68 4.96 -11.93
C ILE A 155 3.02 3.80 -10.98
N TYR A 156 2.11 2.84 -10.82
CA TYR A 156 2.26 1.76 -9.83
C TYR A 156 2.41 0.39 -10.39
#